data_AF-U6DF11-F1
#
_entry.id   AF-U6DF11-F1
#
_cell.length_a   1.000
_cell.length_b   1.000
_cell.length_c   1.000
_cell.angle_alpha   90.00
_cell.angle_beta   90.00
_cell.angle_gamma   90.00
#
_symmetry.space_group_name_H-M   'P 1'
#
loop_
_entity.id
_entity.type
_entity.pdbx_description
1 polymer ?
#
loop_
_entity_poly.entity_id
_entity_poly.type
_entity_poly.pdbx_seq_one_letter_code
_entity_poly.pdbx_strand_id
1 'polypeptide(L)'
;MAATTSGARPCPANFSAAIDLVLSGFQENFLWPLLVGEFLVAVASNGLALYRFSTREQRPWHPAVVFSAQLAISDLLYALTLLPLAAYFYPPKNWQYGELACRLERFLFTCNLLGSVLFLTCISLNRYLGIVHPF
;
A
#
# COMPACT_ATOMS: atom_id res chain seq x y z
N MET A 1 56.05 18.00 14.57
CA MET A 1 55.16 17.96 13.38
C MET A 1 53.87 17.29 13.79
N ALA A 2 52.82 18.06 14.01
CA ALA A 2 51.49 17.56 14.33
C ALA A 2 50.73 17.37 13.01
N ALA A 3 50.29 16.14 12.74
CA ALA A 3 49.35 15.81 11.68
C ALA A 3 48.13 15.14 12.33
N THR A 4 47.22 15.95 12.86
CA THR A 4 45.89 15.49 13.27
C THR A 4 44.97 15.63 12.06
N THR A 5 44.89 14.55 11.29
CA THR A 5 43.96 14.40 10.18
C THR A 5 42.52 14.37 10.69
N SER A 6 41.73 15.32 10.18
CA SER A 6 40.33 15.22 9.77
C SER A 6 39.42 14.28 10.58
N GLY A 7 38.39 14.86 11.20
CA GLY A 7 37.25 14.17 11.82
C GLY A 7 36.39 13.39 10.81
N ALA A 8 36.93 12.30 10.27
CA ALA A 8 36.16 11.26 9.62
C ALA A 8 35.63 10.31 10.70
N ARG A 9 34.31 10.09 10.73
CA ARG A 9 33.69 9.06 11.58
C ARG A 9 34.33 7.70 11.23
N PRO A 10 34.82 6.93 12.21
CA PRO A 10 35.40 5.61 11.92
C PRO A 10 34.36 4.72 11.23
N CYS A 11 34.73 4.08 10.13
CA CYS A 11 33.86 3.11 9.47
C CYS A 11 33.55 1.95 10.43
N PRO A 12 32.29 1.53 10.57
CA PRO A 12 31.95 0.37 11.38
C PRO A 12 32.63 -0.87 10.82
N ALA A 13 33.24 -1.69 11.69
CA ALA A 13 33.94 -2.91 11.32
C ALA A 13 33.06 -3.93 10.59
N ASN A 14 31.73 -3.84 10.77
CA ASN A 14 30.72 -4.65 10.08
C ASN A 14 29.60 -3.77 9.54
N PHE A 15 29.68 -3.44 8.25
CA PHE A 15 28.70 -2.62 7.55
C PHE A 15 27.31 -3.29 7.50
N SER A 16 27.25 -4.61 7.31
CA SER A 16 25.99 -5.38 7.31
C SER A 16 25.25 -5.28 8.65
N ALA A 17 25.95 -5.50 9.77
CA ALA A 17 25.38 -5.38 11.10
C ALA A 17 24.91 -3.95 11.42
N ALA A 18 25.63 -2.93 10.92
CA ALA A 18 25.21 -1.54 11.05
C ALA A 18 23.92 -1.27 10.25
N ILE A 19 23.80 -1.82 9.03
CA ILE A 19 22.57 -1.74 8.24
C ILE A 19 21.42 -2.44 8.96
N ASP A 20 21.61 -3.67 9.46
CA ASP A 20 20.56 -4.44 10.13
C ASP A 20 20.03 -3.73 11.37
N LEU A 21 20.89 -3.06 12.14
CA LEU A 21 20.50 -2.25 13.29
C LEU A 21 19.65 -1.03 12.88
N VAL A 22 20.03 -0.34 11.81
CA VAL A 22 19.29 0.82 11.30
C VAL A 22 17.95 0.37 10.70
N LEU A 23 17.96 -0.72 9.93
CA LEU A 23 16.77 -1.27 9.28
C LEU A 23 15.76 -1.78 10.32
N SER A 24 16.25 -2.47 11.36
CA SER A 24 15.39 -2.92 12.47
C SER A 24 14.79 -1.75 13.24
N GLY A 25 15.57 -0.71 13.53
CA GLY A 25 15.08 0.51 14.13
C GLY A 25 14.00 1.22 13.29
N PHE A 26 14.16 1.27 11.96
CA PHE A 26 13.15 1.84 11.06
C PHE A 26 11.88 0.97 11.00
N GLN A 27 12.05 -0.35 10.97
CA GLN A 27 10.97 -1.32 10.89
C GLN A 27 10.07 -1.31 12.13
N GLU A 28 10.67 -1.23 13.32
CA GLU A 28 9.93 -1.26 14.59
C GLU A 28 9.33 0.11 14.92
N ASN A 29 10.07 1.20 14.71
CA ASN A 29 9.62 2.53 15.11
C ASN A 29 8.72 3.20 14.07
N PHE A 30 8.87 2.87 12.77
CA PHE A 30 8.19 3.58 11.69
C PHE A 30 7.24 2.68 10.90
N LEU A 31 7.68 1.50 10.43
CA LEU A 31 6.82 0.66 9.59
C LEU A 31 5.59 0.16 10.34
N TRP A 32 5.75 -0.39 11.56
CA TRP A 32 4.61 -0.93 12.30
C TRP A 32 3.49 0.10 12.53
N PRO A 33 3.74 1.30 13.10
CA PRO A 33 2.69 2.30 13.30
C PRO A 33 2.10 2.81 11.98
N LEU A 34 2.93 2.95 10.94
CA LEU A 34 2.49 3.40 9.63
C LEU A 34 1.51 2.41 9.00
N LEU A 35 1.82 1.11 9.04
CA LEU A 35 0.97 0.06 8.49
C LEU A 35 -0.37 -0.06 9.23
N VAL A 36 -0.36 0.12 10.55
CA VAL A 36 -1.60 0.19 11.34
C VAL A 36 -2.42 1.43 10.96
N GLY A 37 -1.77 2.57 10.79
CA GLY A 37 -2.42 3.80 10.31
C GLY A 37 -3.03 3.62 8.92
N GLU A 38 -2.28 3.03 7.99
CA GLU A 38 -2.74 2.73 6.63
C GLU A 38 -3.92 1.77 6.64
N PHE A 39 -3.88 0.72 7.46
CA PHE A 39 -5.01 -0.19 7.66
C PHE A 39 -6.29 0.55 8.08
N LEU A 40 -6.21 1.40 9.12
CA LEU A 40 -7.37 2.15 9.62
C LEU A 40 -7.93 3.09 8.55
N VAL A 41 -7.06 3.83 7.87
CA VAL A 41 -7.45 4.76 6.81
C VAL A 41 -8.06 4.01 5.63
N ALA A 42 -7.44 2.90 5.19
CA ALA A 42 -7.92 2.10 4.08
C ALA A 42 -9.29 1.48 4.37
N VAL A 43 -9.49 0.91 5.56
CA VAL A 43 -10.77 0.32 5.96
C VAL A 43 -11.86 1.38 6.07
N ALA A 44 -11.57 2.51 6.72
CA ALA A 44 -12.55 3.58 6.88
C ALA A 44 -12.94 4.22 5.55
N SER A 45 -11.96 4.56 4.70
CA SER A 45 -12.21 5.25 3.43
C SER A 45 -12.88 4.34 2.40
N ASN A 46 -12.35 3.14 2.15
CA ASN A 46 -12.90 2.21 1.16
C ASN A 46 -14.21 1.58 1.62
N GLY A 47 -14.36 1.32 2.93
CA GLY A 47 -15.64 0.89 3.51
C GLY A 47 -16.73 1.94 3.33
N LEU A 48 -16.43 3.21 3.60
CA LEU A 48 -17.37 4.31 3.36
C LEU A 48 -17.71 4.48 1.87
N ALA A 49 -16.74 4.30 0.97
CA ALA A 49 -16.97 4.34 -0.46
C ALA A 49 -17.94 3.25 -0.92
N LEU A 50 -17.72 1.99 -0.52
CA LEU A 50 -18.63 0.88 -0.83
C LEU A 50 -20.01 1.07 -0.22
N TYR A 51 -20.08 1.58 1.02
CA TYR A 51 -21.35 1.90 1.65
C TYR A 51 -22.13 2.93 0.85
N ARG A 52 -21.47 3.99 0.36
CA ARG A 52 -22.10 5.00 -0.50
C ARG A 52 -22.51 4.44 -1.85
N PHE A 53 -21.67 3.65 -2.52
CA PHE A 53 -22.04 3.01 -3.79
C PHE A 53 -23.24 2.07 -3.64
N SER A 54 -23.37 1.38 -2.50
CA SER A 54 -24.48 0.47 -2.25
C SER A 54 -25.79 1.18 -1.88
N THR A 55 -25.72 2.34 -1.23
CA THR A 55 -26.90 3.04 -0.69
C THR A 55 -27.36 4.25 -1.49
N ARG A 56 -26.43 4.93 -2.19
CA ARG A 56 -26.69 6.19 -2.89
C ARG A 56 -26.73 6.04 -4.41
N GLU A 57 -26.05 5.03 -4.97
CA GLU A 57 -25.98 4.86 -6.41
C GLU A 57 -27.18 4.08 -6.94
N GLN A 58 -27.94 4.71 -7.84
CA GLN A 58 -29.10 4.09 -8.48
C GLN A 58 -28.64 3.09 -9.53
N ARG A 59 -29.30 1.92 -9.59
CA ARG A 59 -29.03 0.94 -10.65
C ARG A 59 -29.72 1.35 -11.95
N PRO A 60 -29.14 1.05 -13.13
CA PRO A 60 -27.94 0.25 -13.37
C PRO A 60 -26.61 1.02 -13.16
N TRP A 61 -25.59 0.33 -12.63
CA TRP A 61 -24.29 0.95 -12.38
C TRP A 61 -23.53 1.24 -13.67
N HIS A 62 -23.06 2.47 -13.84
CA HIS A 62 -22.15 2.84 -14.91
C HIS A 62 -20.80 2.10 -14.77
N PRO A 63 -20.08 1.76 -15.86
CA PRO A 63 -18.80 1.06 -15.77
C PRO A 63 -17.80 1.69 -14.79
N ALA A 64 -17.76 3.02 -14.72
CA ALA A 64 -16.93 3.75 -13.76
C ALA A 64 -17.24 3.37 -12.29
N VAL A 65 -18.52 3.26 -11.92
CA VAL A 65 -18.96 2.85 -10.58
C VAL A 65 -18.55 1.40 -10.30
N VAL A 66 -18.72 0.51 -11.28
CA VAL A 66 -18.33 -0.91 -11.14
C VAL A 66 -16.84 -1.04 -10.89
N PHE A 67 -16.00 -0.34 -11.68
CA PHE A 67 -14.56 -0.34 -11.48
C PHE A 67 -14.16 0.29 -10.14
N SER A 68 -14.79 1.39 -9.72
CA SER A 68 -14.55 1.99 -8.41
C SER A 68 -14.94 1.06 -7.25
N ALA A 69 -16.02 0.30 -7.38
CA ALA A 69 -16.42 -0.69 -6.38
C ALA A 69 -15.42 -1.85 -6.31
N GLN A 70 -14.96 -2.37 -7.46
CA GLN A 70 -13.93 -3.41 -7.52
C GLN A 70 -12.59 -2.96 -6.91
N LEU A 71 -12.23 -1.69 -7.14
CA LEU A 71 -11.04 -1.09 -6.54
C LEU A 71 -11.18 -1.03 -5.02
N ALA A 72 -12.29 -0.49 -4.50
CA ALA A 72 -12.54 -0.41 -3.06
C ALA A 72 -12.56 -1.79 -2.39
N ILE A 73 -13.10 -2.83 -3.04
CA ILE A 73 -13.04 -4.20 -2.53
C ILE A 73 -11.58 -4.70 -2.48
N SER A 74 -10.80 -4.44 -3.52
CA SER A 74 -9.39 -4.85 -3.59
C SER A 74 -8.54 -4.12 -2.53
N ASP A 75 -8.79 -2.83 -2.29
CA ASP A 75 -8.16 -2.06 -1.22
C ASP A 75 -8.48 -2.61 0.16
N LEU A 76 -9.73 -3.01 0.41
CA LEU A 76 -10.11 -3.63 1.68
C LEU A 76 -9.44 -4.99 1.87
N LEU A 77 -9.37 -5.81 0.82
CA LEU A 77 -8.66 -7.09 0.87
C LEU A 77 -7.16 -6.88 1.12
N TYR A 78 -6.54 -5.91 0.45
CA TYR A 78 -5.15 -5.54 0.68
C TYR A 78 -4.93 -5.03 2.11
N ALA A 79 -5.83 -4.20 2.63
CA ALA A 79 -5.77 -3.74 4.02
C ALA A 79 -5.80 -4.92 5.01
N LEU A 80 -6.60 -5.96 4.75
CA LEU A 80 -6.60 -7.16 5.58
C LEU A 80 -5.24 -7.90 5.56
N THR A 81 -4.49 -7.83 4.45
CA THR A 81 -3.12 -8.38 4.37
C THR A 81 -2.06 -7.50 5.06
N LEU A 82 -2.33 -6.22 5.30
CA LEU A 82 -1.45 -5.34 6.08
C LEU A 82 -1.37 -5.77 7.55
N LEU A 83 -2.39 -6.43 8.10
CA LEU A 83 -2.41 -6.84 9.50
C LEU A 83 -1.40 -7.98 9.80
N PRO A 84 -1.33 -9.07 9.01
CA PRO A 84 -0.23 -10.04 9.07
C PRO A 84 1.16 -9.42 8.87
N LEU A 85 1.27 -8.47 7.94
CA LEU A 85 2.52 -7.81 7.63
C LEU A 85 2.98 -6.91 8.78
N ALA A 86 2.08 -6.14 9.38
CA ALA A 86 2.32 -5.40 10.58
C ALA A 86 2.77 -6.38 11.69
N ALA A 87 2.03 -7.47 11.93
CA ALA A 87 2.37 -8.44 12.97
C ALA A 87 3.76 -9.07 12.78
N TYR A 88 4.23 -9.22 11.54
CA TYR A 88 5.60 -9.64 11.23
C TYR A 88 6.64 -8.57 11.61
N PHE A 89 6.31 -7.30 11.42
CA PHE A 89 7.16 -6.18 11.79
C PHE A 89 7.20 -5.89 13.29
N TYR A 90 6.25 -6.42 14.06
CA TYR A 90 6.25 -6.38 15.51
C TYR A 90 7.29 -7.37 16.10
N PRO A 91 8.16 -6.94 17.04
CA PRO A 91 9.15 -7.81 17.64
C PRO A 91 8.51 -8.83 18.60
N PRO A 92 8.91 -10.11 18.58
CA PRO A 92 9.97 -10.72 17.76
C PRO A 92 9.52 -11.01 16.31
N LYS A 93 10.35 -10.62 15.34
CA LYS A 93 10.10 -10.75 13.89
C LYS A 93 10.04 -12.20 13.43
N ASN A 94 8.87 -12.83 13.54
CA ASN A 94 8.65 -14.21 13.16
C ASN A 94 7.46 -14.30 12.19
N TRP A 95 7.72 -14.68 10.94
CA TRP A 95 6.65 -14.90 9.96
C TRP A 95 5.96 -16.25 10.22
N GLN A 96 4.71 -16.21 10.69
CA GLN A 96 3.93 -17.40 11.02
C GLN A 96 2.75 -17.65 10.05
N TYR A 97 2.52 -16.76 9.08
CA TYR A 97 1.32 -16.78 8.22
C TYR A 97 1.46 -17.63 6.94
N GLY A 98 2.63 -18.24 6.73
CA GLY A 98 2.89 -19.16 5.61
C GLY A 98 3.07 -18.49 4.23
N GLU A 99 3.38 -19.29 3.22
CA GLU A 99 3.64 -18.87 1.82
C GLU A 99 2.37 -18.33 1.12
N LEU A 100 1.20 -18.83 1.50
CA LEU A 100 -0.08 -18.42 0.91
C LEU A 100 -0.36 -16.93 1.15
N ALA A 101 -0.11 -16.44 2.37
CA ALA A 101 -0.30 -15.03 2.70
C ALA A 101 0.64 -14.11 1.89
N CYS A 102 1.90 -14.52 1.72
CA CYS A 102 2.88 -13.80 0.90
C CYS A 102 2.45 -13.69 -0.57
N ARG A 103 1.92 -14.78 -1.15
CA ARG A 103 1.41 -14.75 -2.52
C ARG A 103 0.14 -13.92 -2.65
N LEU A 104 -0.75 -14.02 -1.66
CA LEU A 104 -2.00 -13.27 -1.64
C LEU A 104 -1.75 -11.76 -1.59
N GLU A 105 -0.82 -11.31 -0.75
CA GLU A 105 -0.40 -9.90 -0.68
C GLU A 105 0.04 -9.38 -2.06
N ARG A 106 0.95 -10.11 -2.73
CA ARG A 106 1.42 -9.77 -4.09
C ARG A 106 0.30 -9.74 -5.12
N PHE A 107 -0.61 -10.71 -5.05
CA PHE A 107 -1.76 -10.78 -5.95
C PHE A 107 -2.68 -9.56 -5.75
N LEU A 108 -3.04 -9.24 -4.51
CA LEU A 108 -3.93 -8.12 -4.19
C LEU A 108 -3.31 -6.76 -4.55
N PHE A 109 -2.01 -6.58 -4.30
CA PHE A 109 -1.27 -5.41 -4.76
C PHE A 109 -1.33 -5.25 -6.28
N THR A 110 -1.15 -6.34 -7.02
CA THR A 110 -1.24 -6.33 -8.49
C THR A 110 -2.64 -6.00 -8.96
N CYS A 111 -3.68 -6.57 -8.35
CA CYS A 111 -5.07 -6.25 -8.66
C CYS A 111 -5.40 -4.77 -8.41
N ASN A 112 -4.94 -4.21 -7.30
CA ASN A 112 -5.12 -2.81 -6.97
C ASN A 112 -4.46 -1.87 -7.99
N LEU A 113 -3.21 -2.19 -8.36
CA LEU A 113 -2.44 -1.42 -9.33
C LEU A 113 -3.08 -1.46 -10.72
N LEU A 114 -3.45 -2.64 -11.20
CA LEU A 114 -4.10 -2.79 -12.50
C LEU A 114 -5.49 -2.15 -12.53
N GLY A 115 -6.28 -2.29 -11.45
CA GLY A 115 -7.59 -1.65 -11.31
C GLY A 115 -7.49 -0.13 -11.38
N SER A 116 -6.51 0.44 -10.68
CA SER A 116 -6.24 1.89 -10.70
C SER A 116 -5.84 2.38 -12.09
N VAL A 117 -4.95 1.66 -12.78
CA VAL A 117 -4.53 2.01 -14.15
C VAL A 117 -5.73 2.01 -15.09
N LEU A 118 -6.56 0.95 -15.07
CA LEU A 118 -7.75 0.86 -15.91
C LEU A 118 -8.74 1.99 -15.63
N PHE A 119 -8.95 2.35 -14.36
CA PHE A 119 -9.82 3.45 -13.97
C PHE A 119 -9.32 4.80 -14.51
N LEU A 120 -8.03 5.09 -14.36
CA LEU A 120 -7.41 6.30 -14.90
C LEU A 120 -7.46 6.34 -16.42
N THR A 121 -7.22 5.21 -17.10
CA THR A 121 -7.37 5.10 -18.55
C THR A 121 -8.79 5.39 -18.99
N CYS A 122 -9.81 4.86 -18.27
CA CYS A 122 -11.21 5.11 -18.58
C CYS A 122 -11.59 6.59 -18.41
N ILE A 123 -11.18 7.24 -17.32
CA ILE A 123 -11.40 8.68 -17.12
C ILE A 123 -10.73 9.50 -18.23
N SER A 124 -9.50 9.15 -18.56
CA SER A 124 -8.72 9.83 -19.60
C SER A 124 -9.38 9.69 -20.97
N LEU A 125 -9.85 8.48 -21.30
CA LEU A 125 -10.58 8.20 -22.52
C LEU A 125 -11.90 8.98 -22.57
N ASN A 126 -12.65 9.02 -21.47
CA ASN A 126 -13.90 9.78 -21.39
C ASN A 126 -13.67 11.28 -21.64
N ARG A 127 -12.61 11.86 -21.04
CA ARG A 127 -12.23 13.26 -21.30
C ARG A 127 -11.79 13.48 -22.74
N TYR A 128 -11.03 12.55 -23.31
CA TYR A 128 -10.59 12.61 -24.71
C TYR A 128 -11.79 12.60 -25.67
N LEU A 129 -12.72 11.66 -25.49
CA LEU A 129 -13.93 11.57 -26.30
C LEU A 129 -14.78 12.84 -26.19
N GLY A 130 -14.92 13.41 -24.99
CA GLY A 130 -15.65 14.67 -24.82
C GLY A 130 -15.02 15.90 -25.49
N ILE A 131 -13.71 15.87 -25.77
CA ILE A 131 -13.00 16.95 -26.46
C ILE A 131 -12.99 16.76 -27.97
N VAL A 132 -12.75 15.53 -28.43
CA VAL A 132 -12.58 15.21 -29.87
C VAL A 132 -13.93 14.94 -30.55
N HIS A 133 -14.88 14.39 -29.81
CA HIS A 133 -16.27 14.19 -30.25
C HIS A 133 -17.22 14.95 -29.33
N PRO A 134 -17.14 16.30 -29.29
CA PRO A 134 -18.17 17.09 -28.66
C PRO A 134 -19.45 16.88 -29.48
N PHE A 135 -20.51 16.44 -28.81
CA PHE A 135 -21.84 16.31 -29.40
C PHE A 135 -22.30 17.61 -30.04
#